data_AF-A0A481NUP1-F1
#
_entry.id   AF-A0A481NUP1-F1
#
_cell.length_a   1.000
_cell.length_b   1.000
_cell.length_c   1.000
_cell.angle_alpha   90.00
_cell.angle_beta   90.00
_cell.angle_gamma   90.00
#
_symmetry.space_group_name_H-M   'P 1'
#
loop_
_entity.id
_entity.type
_entity.pdbx_description
1 polymer ?
#
loop_
_entity_poly.entity_id
_entity_poly.type
_entity_poly.pdbx_seq_one_letter_code
_entity_poly.pdbx_strand_id
1 'polypeptide(L)' 'MAYDYSGSWDSTSGHNANLFPYKSSASPFNTDDTIKDYIEAGVSPEKVVVGMPVYGRSFEGNLGIG' A
#
# COMPACT_ATOMS: atom_id res chain seq x y z
N MET A 1 -0.95 -8.26 -4.36
CA MET A 1 -2.19 -7.94 -3.62
C MET A 1 -2.06 -6.50 -3.15
N ALA A 2 -3.05 -5.65 -3.40
CA ALA A 2 -2.94 -4.19 -3.28
C ALA A 2 -3.22 -3.66 -1.86
N TYR A 3 -2.65 -4.32 -0.85
CA TYR A 3 -2.81 -4.05 0.57
C TYR A 3 -1.67 -4.71 1.37
N ASP A 4 -1.63 -4.51 2.69
CA ASP A 4 -0.52 -4.89 3.58
C ASP A 4 0.80 -4.15 3.27
N TYR A 5 0.70 -2.91 2.80
CA TYR A 5 1.87 -2.07 2.49
C TYR A 5 2.57 -1.47 3.71
N SER A 6 1.86 -1.40 4.85
CA SER A 6 2.43 -0.98 6.13
C SER A 6 1.76 -1.76 7.26
N GLY A 7 2.48 -2.07 8.33
CA GLY A 7 1.91 -2.82 9.46
C GLY A 7 2.79 -2.82 10.71
N SER A 8 2.47 -3.72 11.64
CA SER A 8 3.15 -3.82 12.95
C SER A 8 4.65 -4.15 12.87
N TRP A 9 5.14 -4.50 11.68
CA TRP A 9 6.56 -4.75 11.40
C TRP A 9 7.32 -3.45 11.07
N ASP A 10 6.63 -2.34 10.82
CA ASP A 10 7.25 -1.04 10.52
C ASP A 10 7.45 -0.22 11.80
N SER A 11 8.52 0.57 11.84
CA SER A 11 8.80 1.52 12.93
C SER A 11 8.02 2.83 12.82
N THR A 12 7.33 3.04 11.68
CA THR A 12 6.63 4.29 11.36
C THR A 12 5.23 3.94 10.86
N SER A 13 4.22 4.68 11.32
CA SER A 13 2.84 4.50 10.86
C SER A 13 2.70 4.84 9.37
N GLY A 14 2.08 3.95 8.60
CA GLY A 14 1.89 4.12 7.16
C GLY A 14 0.52 3.63 6.67
N HIS A 15 0.24 3.84 5.38
CA HIS A 15 -1.01 3.40 4.76
C HIS A 15 -0.98 1.89 4.47
N ASN A 16 -2.03 1.18 4.87
CA ASN A 16 -2.19 -0.25 4.58
C ASN A 16 -2.39 -0.54 3.07
N ALA A 17 -3.07 0.37 2.35
CA ALA A 17 -3.52 0.16 0.96
C ALA A 17 -3.72 1.49 0.20
N ASN A 18 -2.72 2.36 0.18
CA ASN A 18 -2.77 3.61 -0.58
C ASN A 18 -2.76 3.35 -2.10
N LEU A 19 -3.65 4.03 -2.81
CA LEU A 19 -3.73 3.94 -4.27
C LEU A 19 -2.54 4.60 -4.96
N PHE A 20 -2.10 5.76 -4.45
CA PHE A 20 -1.04 6.58 -5.04
C PHE A 20 0.14 6.75 -4.06
N PRO A 21 1.33 7.16 -4.56
CA PRO A 21 2.45 7.53 -3.71
C PRO A 21 2.05 8.57 -2.68
N TYR A 22 2.42 8.35 -1.42
CA TYR A 22 2.24 9.33 -0.36
C TYR A 22 3.52 10.16 -0.18
N LYS A 23 3.38 11.46 0.14
CA LYS A 23 4.51 12.39 0.20
C LYS A 23 5.51 12.09 1.34
N SER A 24 5.11 11.29 2.33
CA SER A 24 6.01 10.88 3.42
C SER A 24 6.75 9.59 3.09
N SER A 25 7.92 9.41 3.69
CA SER A 25 8.72 8.18 3.61
C SER A 25 8.17 6.99 4.41
N ALA A 26 6.91 7.05 4.90
CA ALA A 26 6.35 6.01 5.76
C ALA A 26 6.20 4.64 5.09
N SER A 27 5.91 4.62 3.77
CA SER A 27 5.93 3.39 2.98
C SER A 27 6.33 3.72 1.55
N PRO A 28 7.23 2.92 0.93
CA PRO A 28 7.59 3.09 -0.47
C PRO A 28 6.52 2.49 -1.40
N PHE A 29 5.54 1.75 -0.87
CA PHE A 29 4.60 0.97 -1.68
C PHE A 29 3.31 1.74 -1.96
N ASN A 30 2.76 1.53 -3.15
CA ASN A 30 1.42 1.97 -3.54
C ASN A 30 0.89 1.14 -4.71
N THR A 31 -0.43 1.15 -4.89
CA THR A 31 -1.10 0.34 -5.91
C THR A 31 -0.84 0.82 -7.34
N ASP A 32 -0.76 2.13 -7.58
CA ASP A 32 -0.55 2.72 -8.91
C ASP A 32 0.79 2.31 -9.51
N ASP A 33 1.89 2.46 -8.77
CA ASP A 33 3.22 2.02 -9.20
C ASP A 33 3.27 0.50 -9.37
N THR A 34 2.67 -0.26 -8.45
CA THR A 34 2.59 -1.73 -8.59
C THR A 34 1.89 -2.12 -9.90
N ILE A 35 0.75 -1.50 -10.24
CA ILE A 35 0.02 -1.81 -11.49
C ILE A 35 0.87 -1.45 -12.71
N LYS A 36 1.57 -0.31 -12.69
CA LYS A 36 2.48 0.09 -13.78
C LYS A 36 3.59 -0.93 -13.98
N ASP A 37 4.21 -1.42 -12.90
CA ASP A 37 5.26 -2.45 -12.97
C ASP A 37 4.75 -3.74 -13.62
N TYR A 38 3.53 -4.18 -13.28
CA TYR A 38 2.90 -5.35 -13.92
C TYR A 38 2.66 -5.14 -15.41
N ILE A 39 2.17 -3.97 -15.80
CA ILE A 39 1.92 -3.63 -17.21
C ILE A 39 3.24 -3.55 -17.99
N GLU A 40 4.27 -2.93 -17.42
CA GLU A 40 5.61 -2.85 -18.01
C GLU A 40 6.24 -4.24 -18.18
N ALA A 41 5.98 -5.15 -17.24
CA ALA A 41 6.38 -6.56 -17.34
C ALA A 41 5.55 -7.37 -18.37
N GLY A 42 4.59 -6.76 -19.05
CA GLY A 42 3.80 -7.38 -20.13
C GLY A 42 2.50 -8.04 -19.69
N VAL A 43 2.04 -7.81 -18.45
CA VAL A 43 0.74 -8.30 -18.00
C VAL A 43 -0.38 -7.44 -18.57
N SER A 44 -1.31 -8.08 -19.28
CA SER A 44 -2.47 -7.40 -19.85
C SER A 44 -3.35 -6.77 -18.76
N PRO A 45 -3.67 -5.46 -18.83
CA PRO A 45 -4.40 -4.76 -17.77
C PRO A 45 -5.74 -5.41 -17.41
N GLU A 46 -6.48 -5.96 -18.38
CA GLU A 46 -7.77 -6.62 -18.17
C GLU A 46 -7.67 -7.95 -17.40
N LYS A 47 -6.46 -8.46 -17.18
CA LYS A 47 -6.19 -9.64 -16.34
C LYS A 47 -5.71 -9.28 -14.94
N VAL A 48 -5.55 -7.99 -14.64
CA VAL A 48 -5.15 -7.52 -13.31
C VAL A 48 -6.39 -7.25 -12.47
N VAL A 49 -6.50 -7.93 -11.33
CA VAL A 49 -7.55 -7.69 -10.34
C VAL A 49 -6.94 -6.97 -9.14
N VAL A 50 -7.42 -5.76 -8.85
CA VAL A 50 -6.97 -4.96 -7.71
C VAL A 50 -7.66 -5.44 -6.44
N GLY A 51 -6.87 -5.79 -5.43
CA GLY A 51 -7.38 -6.19 -4.12
C GLY A 51 -7.92 -4.99 -3.33
N MET A 52 -9.10 -5.13 -2.72
CA MET A 52 -9.69 -4.13 -1.84
C MET A 52 -9.79 -4.70 -0.42
N PRO A 53 -8.98 -4.21 0.54
CA PRO A 53 -9.07 -4.70 1.91
C PRO A 53 -10.34 -4.19 2.60
N VAL A 54 -11.04 -5.08 3.29
CA VAL A 54 -12.15 -4.74 4.20
C VAL A 54 -11.68 -4.58 5.65
N TYR A 55 -10.40 -4.25 5.82
CA TYR A 55 -9.73 -4.05 7.10
C TYR A 55 -8.68 -2.95 7.02
N GLY A 56 -8.39 -2.32 8.14
CA GLY A 56 -7.27 -1.42 8.34
C GLY A 56 -6.16 -2.08 9.15
N ARG A 57 -5.01 -1.41 9.23
CA ARG A 57 -3.96 -1.70 10.20
C ARG A 57 -3.76 -0.47 11.08
N SER A 58 -3.39 -0.72 12.33
CA SER A 58 -3.19 0.31 13.34
C SER A 58 -1.79 0.20 13.93
N PHE A 59 -1.29 1.32 14.42
CA PHE A 59 -0.04 1.43 15.14
C PHE A 59 -0.35 1.81 16.60
N GLU A 60 0.59 1.54 17.51
CA GLU A 60 0.43 1.90 18.92
C GLU A 60 1.66 2.67 19.38
N GLY A 61 1.52 3.47 20.45
CA GLY A 61 2.64 4.22 21.02
C GLY A 61 3.08 5.46 20.22
N ASN A 62 2.25 5.95 19.31
CA ASN A 62 2.43 7.22 18.61
C ASN A 62 1.83 8.40 19.41
N LEU A 63 2.27 9.62 19.09
CA LEU A 63 1.81 10.86 19.73
C LEU A 63 0.41 11.33 19.23
N GLY A 64 -0.32 10.49 18.48
CA GLY A 64 -1.55 10.85 17.77
C GLY A 64 -2.32 9.61 17.31
N ILE A 65 -3.31 9.78 16.43
CA ILE A 65 -4.04 8.65 15.85
C ILE A 65 -3.20 8.02 14.73
N GLY A 66 -3.06 6.69 14.75
CA GLY A 66 -2.46 5.91 13.67
C GLY A 66 -2.28 4.47 14.10
#